data_AF-A0A382YI89-F1
#
_entry.id   AF-A0A382YI89-F1
#
_cell.length_a   1.000
_cell.length_b   1.000
_cell.length_c   1.000
_cell.angle_alpha   90.00
_cell.angle_beta   90.00
_cell.angle_gamma   90.00
#
_symmetry.space_group_name_H-M   'P 1'
#
loop_
_entity.id
_entity.type
_entity.pdbx_description
1 polymer ?
#
loop_
_entity_poly.entity_id
_entity_poly.type
_entity_poly.pdbx_seq_one_letter_code
_entity_poly.pdbx_strand_id
1 'polypeptide(L)' 'DYKADGSQGRDRVEVASVKLSADKKSVLLRIADMKPTMQMQIQYKIDAADGAYLSHRIQNTIHAIGNNGPFARE' A
#
# COMPACT_ATOMS: atom_id res chain seq x y z
N ASP A 1 -8.65 6.22 -16.01
CA ASP A 1 -8.83 5.73 -14.64
C ASP A 1 -10.30 5.53 -14.38
N TYR A 2 -10.68 4.28 -14.10
CA TYR A 2 -12.03 3.91 -13.68
C TYR A 2 -11.94 3.22 -12.34
N LYS A 3 -12.95 3.45 -11.50
CA LYS A 3 -13.14 2.76 -10.23
C LYS A 3 -13.61 1.33 -10.45
N ALA A 4 -13.62 0.55 -9.38
CA ALA A 4 -14.16 -0.81 -9.37
C ALA A 4 -15.65 -0.86 -9.73
N ASP A 5 -16.40 0.22 -9.52
CA ASP A 5 -17.80 0.36 -9.91
C ASP A 5 -18.01 0.79 -11.38
N GLY A 6 -16.92 0.98 -12.14
CA GLY A 6 -16.96 1.40 -13.54
C GLY A 6 -17.12 2.92 -13.75
N SER A 7 -17.32 3.70 -12.71
CA SER A 7 -17.34 5.17 -12.80
C SER A 7 -15.92 5.72 -13.02
N GLN A 8 -15.83 6.90 -13.64
CA GLN A 8 -14.54 7.54 -13.88
C GLN A 8 -13.89 7.97 -12.56
N GLY A 9 -12.62 7.63 -12.36
CA GLY A 9 -11.84 8.03 -11.19
C GLY A 9 -10.99 6.91 -10.61
N ARG A 10 -10.61 7.07 -9.34
CA ARG A 10 -9.82 6.11 -8.56
C ARG A 10 -10.52 5.85 -7.24
N ASP A 11 -10.52 4.60 -6.80
CA ASP A 11 -10.98 4.23 -5.46
C ASP A 11 -9.93 4.64 -4.43
N ARG A 12 -10.39 5.31 -3.36
CA ARG A 12 -9.53 5.60 -2.22
C ARG A 12 -9.52 4.38 -1.32
N VAL A 13 -8.35 3.78 -1.16
CA VAL A 13 -8.13 2.67 -0.22
C VAL A 13 -7.67 3.25 1.12
N GLU A 14 -8.37 2.93 2.19
CA GLU A 14 -8.01 3.34 3.54
C GLU A 14 -6.87 2.48 4.10
N VAL A 15 -5.88 3.14 4.71
CA VAL A 15 -4.78 2.47 5.40
C VAL A 15 -5.18 2.32 6.87
N ALA A 16 -5.42 1.09 7.31
CA ALA A 16 -5.87 0.79 8.66
C ALA A 16 -4.77 0.97 9.71
N SER A 17 -3.52 0.64 9.36
CA SER A 17 -2.37 0.88 10.25
C SER A 17 -1.07 0.96 9.48
N VAL A 18 -0.08 1.63 10.03
CA VAL A 18 1.29 1.68 9.51
C VAL A 18 2.25 1.27 10.61
N LYS A 19 3.13 0.29 10.34
CA LYS A 19 4.19 -0.14 11.27
C LYS A 19 5.55 0.01 10.58
N LEU A 20 6.53 0.59 11.27
CA LEU A 20 7.93 0.60 10.84
C LEU A 20 8.63 -0.64 11.41
N SER A 21 9.44 -1.32 10.60
CA SER A 21 10.25 -2.45 11.06
C SER A 21 11.30 -2.02 12.09
N ALA A 22 11.75 -2.98 12.90
CA ALA A 22 12.77 -2.73 13.93
C ALA A 22 14.09 -2.18 13.36
N ASP A 23 14.45 -2.60 12.14
CA ASP A 23 15.64 -2.12 11.42
C ASP A 23 15.46 -0.75 10.75
N LYS A 24 14.25 -0.17 10.81
CA LYS A 24 13.85 1.11 10.20
C LYS A 24 13.99 1.18 8.68
N LYS A 25 14.06 0.03 7.99
CA LYS A 25 14.22 -0.04 6.53
C LYS A 25 12.94 -0.42 5.78
N SER A 26 11.92 -0.91 6.48
CA SER A 26 10.68 -1.39 5.89
C SER A 26 9.46 -0.80 6.57
N VAL A 27 8.47 -0.39 5.77
CA VAL A 27 7.17 0.09 6.25
C VAL A 27 6.10 -0.91 5.86
N LEU A 28 5.36 -1.40 6.84
CA LEU A 28 4.19 -2.23 6.64
C LEU A 28 2.93 -1.36 6.64
N LEU A 29 2.19 -1.37 5.53
CA LEU A 29 0.89 -0.75 5.42
C LEU A 29 -0.18 -1.84 5.51
N ARG A 30 -1.03 -1.78 6.54
CA ARG A 30 -2.19 -2.68 6.67
C ARG A 30 -3.39 -2.04 5.99
N ILE A 31 -3.99 -2.79 5.08
CA ILE A 31 -5.25 -2.44 4.43
C ILE A 31 -6.26 -3.52 4.85
N ALA A 32 -7.32 -3.12 5.54
CA ALA A 32 -8.24 -4.07 6.16
C ALA A 32 -9.04 -4.87 5.12
N ASP A 33 -9.45 -4.23 4.04
CA ASP A 33 -10.28 -4.81 2.98
C ASP A 33 -9.52 -4.83 1.65
N MET A 34 -8.39 -5.56 1.63
CA MET A 34 -7.56 -5.68 0.43
C MET A 34 -8.25 -6.59 -0.61
N LYS A 35 -8.38 -6.09 -1.84
CA LYS A 35 -9.06 -6.78 -2.94
C LYS A 35 -8.17 -6.92 -4.16
N PRO A 36 -8.39 -7.94 -5.00
CA PRO A 36 -7.79 -7.98 -6.32
C PRO A 36 -8.11 -6.71 -7.10
N THR A 37 -7.09 -6.12 -7.72
CA THR A 37 -7.23 -4.93 -8.56
C THR A 37 -6.20 -4.97 -9.68
N MET A 38 -6.64 -4.57 -10.87
CA MET A 38 -5.77 -4.48 -12.05
C MET A 38 -4.68 -3.43 -11.88
N GLN A 39 -4.97 -2.34 -11.16
CA GLN A 39 -4.04 -1.25 -10.91
C GLN A 39 -4.25 -0.67 -9.51
N MET A 40 -3.18 -0.61 -8.74
CA MET A 40 -3.09 0.07 -7.47
C MET A 40 -1.92 1.05 -7.50
N GLN A 41 -2.13 2.18 -6.86
CA GLN A 41 -1.14 3.24 -6.75
C GLN A 41 -0.93 3.62 -5.30
N ILE A 42 0.30 3.47 -4.82
CA ILE A 42 0.72 3.87 -3.49
C ILE A 42 1.59 5.11 -3.63
N GLN A 43 1.25 6.18 -2.93
CA GLN A 43 2.04 7.41 -2.88
C GLN A 43 2.57 7.59 -1.47
N TYR A 44 3.86 7.87 -1.35
CA TYR A 44 4.49 8.08 -0.05
C TYR A 44 5.40 9.29 -0.08
N LYS A 45 5.50 9.91 1.09
CA LYS A 45 6.39 11.00 1.43
C LYS A 45 7.06 10.59 2.75
N ILE A 46 8.37 10.45 2.74
CA ILE A 46 9.14 9.95 3.88
C ILE A 46 10.29 10.91 4.14
N ASP A 47 10.39 11.36 5.38
CA ASP A 47 11.59 11.99 5.92
C ASP A 47 12.52 10.90 6.45
N ALA A 48 13.65 10.71 5.79
CA ALA A 48 14.65 9.72 6.18
C ALA A 48 15.51 10.22 7.34
N ALA A 49 16.12 9.29 8.06
CA ALA A 49 16.92 9.59 9.26
C ALA A 49 18.18 10.43 8.96
N ASP A 50 18.68 10.40 7.73
CA ASP A 50 19.80 11.22 7.24
C ASP A 50 19.36 12.62 6.78
N GLY A 51 18.07 12.95 6.91
CA GLY A 51 17.49 14.22 6.48
C GLY A 51 17.07 14.25 5.01
N ALA A 52 17.24 13.15 4.26
CA ALA A 52 16.76 13.07 2.89
C ALA A 52 15.23 12.98 2.84
N TYR A 53 14.62 13.67 1.88
CA TYR A 53 13.18 13.60 1.63
C TYR A 53 12.89 12.71 0.42
N LEU A 54 12.08 11.68 0.62
CA LEU A 54 11.69 10.70 -0.39
C LEU A 54 10.23 10.90 -0.74
N SER A 55 9.94 11.29 -1.98
CA SER A 55 8.58 11.44 -2.49
C SER A 55 8.42 10.69 -3.80
N HIS A 56 7.81 9.52 -3.72
CA HIS A 56 7.64 8.64 -4.87
C HIS A 56 6.28 7.95 -4.87
N ARG A 57 6.07 7.18 -5.93
CA ARG A 57 4.86 6.44 -6.19
C ARG A 57 5.22 5.05 -6.66
N ILE A 58 4.54 4.05 -6.10
CA ILE A 58 4.59 2.67 -6.55
C ILE A 58 3.30 2.39 -7.30
N GLN A 59 3.42 1.74 -8.46
CA GLN A 59 2.30 1.18 -9.21
C GLN A 59 2.43 -0.34 -9.21
N ASN A 60 1.36 -1.03 -8.84
CA ASN A 60 1.33 -2.48 -8.78
C ASN A 60 -0.05 -3.03 -9.12
N THR A 61 -0.12 -4.33 -9.35
CA THR A 61 -1.35 -5.08 -9.57
C THR A 61 -1.49 -6.10 -8.45
N ILE A 62 -2.72 -6.27 -7.96
CA ILE A 62 -3.06 -7.32 -7.01
C ILE A 62 -3.86 -8.36 -7.78
N HIS A 63 -3.21 -9.43 -8.22
CA HIS A 63 -3.87 -10.50 -8.97
C HIS A 63 -4.70 -11.42 -8.06
N ALA A 64 -4.14 -11.82 -6.92
CA ALA A 64 -4.79 -12.68 -5.94
C ALA A 64 -4.33 -12.34 -4.52
N ILE A 65 -5.22 -12.49 -3.54
CA ILE A 65 -4.90 -12.35 -2.11
C ILE A 65 -4.72 -13.74 -1.53
N GLY A 66 -3.49 -14.07 -1.13
CA GLY A 66 -3.19 -15.31 -0.42
C GLY A 66 -3.15 -15.10 1.09
N ASN A 67 -3.52 -16.13 1.86
CA ASN A 67 -3.43 -16.11 3.32
C ASN A 67 -2.03 -16.47 3.87
N ASN A 68 -0.98 -16.27 3.06
CA ASN A 68 0.37 -16.83 3.29
C ASN A 68 1.47 -15.77 3.45
N GLY A 69 1.11 -14.49 3.52
CA GLY A 69 2.11 -13.43 3.76
C GLY A 69 2.69 -13.52 5.18
N PRO A 70 3.92 -12.99 5.41
CA PRO A 70 4.54 -12.97 6.75
C PRO A 70 3.74 -12.18 7.80
N PHE A 71 2.70 -11.45 7.37
CA PHE A 71 1.79 -10.67 8.21
C PHE A 71 0.34 -11.20 8.21
N ALA A 72 0.07 -12.34 7.57
CA ALA A 72 -1.27 -12.95 7.51
C ALA A 72 -1.64 -13.71 8.81
N ARG A 73 -0.67 -13.91 9.71
CA ARG A 73 -0.84 -14.54 11.03
C ARG A 73 -0.58 -13.54 12.15
N GLU A 74 -1.36 -12.45 12.18
CA GLU A 74 -1.56 -11.60 13.37
C GLU A 74 -3.05 -11.45 13.60
#